data_AF-A0A529PL69-F1
#
_entry.id   AF-A0A529PL69-F1
#
_cell.length_a   1.000
_cell.length_b   1.000
_cell.length_c   1.000
_cell.angle_alpha   90.00
_cell.angle_beta   90.00
_cell.angle_gamma   90.00
#
_symmetry.space_group_name_H-M   'P 1'
#
loop_
_entity.id
_entity.type
_entity.pdbx_description
1 polymer ?
#
loop_
_entity_poly.entity_id
_entity_poly.type
_entity_poly.pdbx_seq_one_letter_code
_entity_poly.pdbx_strand_id
1 'polypeptide(L)' 'QLATVDLLYGSEDNMEGFRAFAEKRDPVWKGR' A
#
# COMPACT_ATOMS: atom_id res chain seq x y z
N GLN A 1 -13.34 6.85 14.02
CA GLN A 1 -12.40 6.19 13.08
C GLN A 1 -11.84 4.97 13.78
N LEU A 2 -11.77 3.82 13.10
CA LEU A 2 -11.28 2.56 13.68
C LEU A 2 -9.78 2.48 13.42
N ALA A 3 -8.95 2.44 14.47
CA ALA A 3 -7.48 2.49 14.37
C ALA A 3 -6.87 1.39 13.47
N THR A 4 -7.55 0.26 13.32
CA THR A 4 -7.14 -0.84 12.44
C THR A 4 -7.30 -0.52 10.95
N VAL A 5 -8.26 0.33 10.60
CA VAL A 5 -8.50 0.80 9.23
C VAL A 5 -7.44 1.85 8.85
N ASP A 6 -7.10 2.74 9.78
CA ASP A 6 -6.05 3.75 9.57
C ASP A 6 -4.67 3.10 9.36
N LEU A 7 -4.37 2.02 10.10
CA LEU A 7 -3.12 1.26 9.94
C LEU A 7 -3.03 0.56 8.58
N LEU A 8 -4.15 0.03 8.08
CA LEU A 8 -4.23 -0.66 6.79
C LEU A 8 -4.05 0.33 5.62
N TYR A 9 -4.78 1.46 5.61
CA TYR A 9 -4.70 2.46 4.53
C TYR A 9 -3.45 3.36 4.60
N GLY A 10 -2.82 3.49 5.77
CA GLY A 10 -1.54 4.16 5.94
C GLY A 10 -0.31 3.28 5.69
N SER A 11 -0.50 2.02 5.28
CA SER A 11 0.60 1.07 5.08
C SER A 11 1.48 1.45 3.87
N GLU A 12 2.77 1.12 3.96
CA GLU A 12 3.70 1.27 2.83
C GLU A 12 3.24 0.49 1.59
N ASP A 13 2.53 -0.63 1.80
CA ASP A 13 2.00 -1.47 0.72
C ASP A 13 0.92 -0.72 -0.07
N ASN A 14 0.04 0.06 0.57
CA ASN A 14 -0.93 0.87 -0.17
C ASN A 14 -0.24 1.90 -1.08
N MET A 15 0.80 2.57 -0.59
CA MET A 15 1.58 3.51 -1.40
C MET A 15 2.34 2.81 -2.54
N GLU A 16 2.86 1.61 -2.30
CA GLU A 16 3.54 0.79 -3.30
C GLU A 16 2.60 0.38 -4.44
N GLY A 17 1.36 -0.02 -4.13
CA GLY A 17 0.35 -0.35 -5.14
C GLY A 17 0.06 0.81 -6.09
N PHE A 18 -0.08 2.04 -5.56
CA PHE A 18 -0.25 3.23 -6.38
C PHE A 18 0.97 3.52 -7.27
N ARG A 19 2.19 3.39 -6.73
CA ARG A 19 3.44 3.63 -7.49
C ARG A 19 3.62 2.61 -8.61
N ALA A 20 3.43 1.32 -8.30
CA ALA A 20 3.57 0.26 -9.28
C ALA A 20 2.59 0.40 -10.45
N PHE A 21 1.34 0.80 -10.17
CA PHE A 21 0.35 1.12 -11.20
C PHE A 21 0.79 2.28 -12.10
N ALA A 22 1.26 3.39 -11.50
CA ALA A 22 1.72 4.56 -12.25
C ALA A 22 2.94 4.25 -13.13
N GLU A 23 3.83 3.39 -12.67
CA GLU A 23 5.05 2.98 -13.36
C GLU A 23 4.85 1.77 -14.30
N LYS A 24 3.64 1.19 -14.37
CA LYS A 24 3.32 -0.03 -15.13
C LYS A 24 4.27 -1.19 -14.85
N ARG A 25 4.62 -1.37 -13.59
CA ARG A 25 5.41 -2.49 -13.09
C ARG A 25 4.61 -3.31 -12.10
N ASP A 26 5.11 -4.50 -11.79
CA ASP A 26 4.55 -5.28 -10.71
C ASP A 26 4.92 -4.64 -9.34
N PRO A 27 3.97 -4.58 -8.39
CA PRO A 27 4.21 -4.08 -7.03
C PRO A 27 5.02 -5.07 -6.19
N VAL A 28 5.89 -4.55 -5.32
CA VAL A 28 6.68 -5.34 -4.38
C VAL A 28 6.09 -5.23 -2.97
N TRP A 29 5.28 -6.21 -2.59
CA TRP A 29 4.62 -6.25 -1.30
C TRP A 29 5.57 -6.64 -0.17
N LYS A 30 5.53 -5.92 0.95
CA LYS A 30 6.32 -6.22 2.15
C LYS A 30 5.55 -7.03 3.20
N GLY A 31 4.21 -7.03 3.15
CA GLY A 31 3.37 -7.91 3.95
C GLY A 31 3.44 -7.67 5.45
N ARG A 32 3.38 -6.40 5.89
CA ARG A 32 3.22 -6.04 7.30
C ARG A 32 1.82 -5.52 7.61
#